data_AF-A0A6L7YE86-F1
#
_entry.id   AF-A0A6L7YE86-F1
#
_cell.length_a   1.000
_cell.length_b   1.000
_cell.length_c   1.000
_cell.angle_alpha   90.00
_cell.angle_beta   90.00
_cell.angle_gamma   90.00
#
_symmetry.space_group_name_H-M   'P 1'
#
loop_
_entity.id
_entity.type
_entity.pdbx_description
1 polymer ?
#
loop_
_entity_poly.entity_id
_entity_poly.type
_entity_poly.pdbx_seq_one_letter_code
_entity_poly.pdbx_strand_id
1 'polypeptide(L)'
;MSRLSGRYCIVGIGETEYSRWSGRTTLSMACEAILKAARDAGLSVDEIDGITSHQTSAGDSCTNDQVATALGIRTDVGVDILGGGNSIGQLVHQSVGLLEGGHCEVIAIFRSMNGRSGVRMGGGAPTARGSEPGAARPQLASGMNQFEIPWGIRGAPTRFAMEAMAYLHRYGYSTLNMAELAVTQRQAATNNPKATRREVINIDDHQNSRWITKPFRLLDCC
;
A
#
# COMPACT_ATOMS: atom_id res chain seq x y z
N MET A 1 10.24 26.32 20.05
CA MET A 1 10.30 25.04 19.32
C MET A 1 11.08 25.28 18.04
N SER A 2 12.16 24.53 17.79
CA SER A 2 12.83 24.56 16.49
C SER A 2 11.86 24.10 15.40
N ARG A 3 12.00 24.63 14.18
CA ARG A 3 11.18 24.18 13.04
C ARG A 3 11.78 22.87 12.51
N LEU A 4 10.93 21.86 12.27
CA LEU A 4 11.33 20.56 11.69
C LEU A 4 11.71 20.64 10.20
N SER A 5 11.25 21.70 9.51
CA SER A 5 11.47 21.89 8.07
C SER A 5 12.98 21.95 7.74
N GLY A 6 13.38 21.19 6.73
CA GLY A 6 14.76 21.17 6.22
C GLY A 6 15.79 20.42 7.09
N ARG A 7 15.37 19.79 8.19
CA ARG A 7 16.29 19.06 9.09
C ARG A 7 16.49 17.59 8.73
N TYR A 8 15.53 17.01 8.02
CA TYR A 8 15.50 15.59 7.67
C TYR A 8 15.34 15.40 6.18
N CYS A 9 15.86 14.31 5.65
CA CYS A 9 15.79 13.98 4.24
C CYS A 9 15.60 12.47 4.05
N ILE A 10 15.05 12.12 2.88
CA ILE A 10 15.07 10.76 2.36
C ILE A 10 16.33 10.68 1.51
N VAL A 11 17.28 9.84 1.91
CA VAL A 11 18.60 9.75 1.26
C VAL A 11 18.70 8.63 0.23
N GLY A 12 17.77 7.67 0.25
CA GLY A 12 17.75 6.58 -0.73
C GLY A 12 16.38 5.94 -0.85
N ILE A 13 16.12 5.38 -2.04
CA ILE A 13 14.89 4.66 -2.37
C ILE A 13 15.20 3.28 -2.94
N GLY A 14 14.34 2.31 -2.65
CA GLY A 14 14.51 0.95 -3.12
C GLY A 14 13.18 0.25 -3.29
N GLU A 15 13.05 -0.47 -4.40
CA GLU A 15 11.82 -1.17 -4.77
C GLU A 15 12.16 -2.52 -5.40
N THR A 16 11.27 -3.49 -5.22
CA THR A 16 11.26 -4.73 -6.01
C THR A 16 10.53 -4.51 -7.32
N GLU A 17 10.54 -5.51 -8.19
CA GLU A 17 9.61 -5.57 -9.32
C GLU A 17 8.15 -5.55 -8.84
N TYR A 18 7.28 -4.86 -9.58
CA TYR A 18 5.85 -4.95 -9.37
C TYR A 18 5.27 -6.10 -10.20
N SER A 19 4.76 -7.13 -9.54
CA SER A 19 4.19 -8.29 -10.20
C SER A 19 2.86 -8.71 -9.57
N ARG A 20 2.05 -9.43 -10.33
CA ARG A 20 0.83 -10.07 -9.79
C ARG A 20 1.14 -11.34 -9.00
N TRP A 21 2.31 -11.92 -9.24
CA TRP A 21 2.75 -13.23 -8.75
C TRP A 21 4.26 -13.18 -8.52
N SER A 22 4.68 -12.62 -7.39
CA SER A 22 6.11 -12.52 -7.06
C SER A 22 6.77 -13.89 -6.91
N GLY A 23 6.03 -14.89 -6.40
CA GLY A 23 6.61 -16.18 -5.99
C GLY A 23 7.55 -16.06 -4.79
N ARG A 24 7.56 -14.91 -4.11
CA ARG A 24 8.53 -14.53 -3.09
C ARG A 24 7.84 -14.21 -1.76
N THR A 25 8.55 -14.41 -0.66
CA THR A 25 8.06 -14.01 0.66
C THR A 25 8.12 -12.49 0.81
N THR A 26 7.21 -11.91 1.61
CA THR A 26 7.24 -10.47 1.93
C THR A 26 8.55 -10.08 2.59
N LEU A 27 9.13 -10.94 3.43
CA LEU A 27 10.44 -10.75 4.04
C LEU A 27 11.55 -10.62 2.99
N SER A 28 11.63 -11.53 2.02
CA SER A 28 12.67 -11.47 0.98
C SER A 28 12.59 -10.20 0.12
N MET A 29 11.36 -9.74 -0.18
CA MET A 29 11.13 -8.52 -0.93
C MET A 29 11.45 -7.26 -0.10
N ALA A 30 11.14 -7.27 1.20
CA ALA A 30 11.49 -6.18 2.10
C ALA A 30 13.01 -6.03 2.23
N CYS A 31 13.74 -7.13 2.45
CA CYS A 31 15.19 -7.13 2.51
C CYS A 31 15.81 -6.61 1.20
N GLU A 32 15.32 -7.06 0.03
CA GLU A 32 15.82 -6.55 -1.25
C GLU A 32 15.59 -5.04 -1.40
N ALA A 33 14.39 -4.56 -1.08
CA ALA A 33 14.04 -3.15 -1.19
C ALA A 33 14.91 -2.29 -0.26
N ILE A 34 15.12 -2.71 0.98
CA ILE A 34 15.97 -1.99 1.94
C ILE A 34 17.44 -2.01 1.49
N LEU A 35 17.96 -3.14 1.02
CA LEU A 35 19.32 -3.21 0.48
C LEU A 35 19.51 -2.33 -0.76
N LYS A 36 18.49 -2.20 -1.61
CA LYS A 36 18.50 -1.26 -2.73
C LYS A 36 18.49 0.19 -2.26
N ALA A 37 17.66 0.53 -1.27
CA ALA A 37 17.59 1.86 -0.70
C ALA A 37 18.90 2.28 -0.01
N ALA A 38 19.53 1.38 0.75
CA ALA A 38 20.83 1.63 1.36
C ALA A 38 21.92 1.88 0.30
N ARG A 39 21.95 1.07 -0.77
CA ARG A 39 22.86 1.29 -1.89
C ARG A 39 22.63 2.61 -2.61
N ASP A 40 21.37 2.99 -2.84
CA ASP A 40 20.99 4.27 -3.45
C ASP A 40 21.45 5.46 -2.59
N ALA A 41 21.38 5.31 -1.25
CA ALA A 41 21.89 6.29 -0.30
C ALA A 41 23.43 6.30 -0.16
N GLY A 42 24.13 5.31 -0.72
CA GLY A 42 25.58 5.14 -0.50
C GLY A 42 25.95 4.69 0.92
N LEU A 43 25.01 4.10 1.65
CA LEU A 43 25.18 3.63 3.03
C LEU A 43 25.41 2.11 3.08
N SER A 44 26.12 1.66 4.12
CA SER A 44 26.04 0.27 4.55
C SER A 44 24.67 -0.01 5.16
N VAL A 45 24.16 -1.23 4.99
CA VAL A 45 22.92 -1.65 5.64
C VAL A 45 23.07 -1.66 7.17
N ASP A 46 24.29 -1.84 7.68
CA ASP A 46 24.61 -1.83 9.11
C ASP A 46 24.47 -0.45 9.75
N GLU A 47 24.40 0.63 8.96
CA GLU A 47 24.16 1.99 9.46
C GLU A 47 22.69 2.23 9.82
N ILE A 48 21.78 1.33 9.42
CA ILE A 48 20.36 1.43 9.75
C ILE A 48 20.14 0.98 11.20
N ASP A 49 19.86 1.94 12.07
CA ASP A 49 19.61 1.74 13.51
C ASP A 49 18.12 1.87 13.88
N GLY A 50 17.26 2.21 12.92
CA GLY A 50 15.80 2.19 13.08
C GLY A 50 15.07 1.53 11.91
N ILE A 51 14.01 0.77 12.20
CA ILE A 51 13.12 0.24 11.15
C ILE A 51 11.67 0.53 11.50
N THR A 52 10.96 1.12 10.53
CA THR A 52 9.51 1.33 10.66
C THR A 52 8.77 0.74 9.47
N SER A 53 7.61 0.15 9.75
CA SER A 53 6.80 -0.49 8.73
C SER A 53 5.31 -0.37 9.04
N HIS A 54 4.48 -0.66 8.04
CA HIS A 54 3.06 -0.83 8.28
C HIS A 54 2.55 -2.12 7.64
N GLN A 55 1.47 -2.62 8.21
CA GLN A 55 0.72 -3.73 7.66
C GLN A 55 -0.77 -3.54 7.92
N THR A 56 -1.59 -4.28 7.19
CA THR A 56 -3.02 -4.32 7.48
C THR A 56 -3.27 -5.11 8.76
N SER A 57 -4.46 -4.94 9.36
CA SER A 57 -4.89 -5.76 10.50
C SER A 57 -4.99 -7.26 10.17
N ALA A 58 -4.95 -7.64 8.89
CA ALA A 58 -4.92 -9.02 8.45
C ALA A 58 -3.51 -9.65 8.48
N GLY A 59 -2.46 -8.85 8.67
CA GLY A 59 -1.07 -9.32 8.69
C GLY A 59 -0.57 -9.71 7.30
N ASP A 60 -0.42 -8.73 6.42
CA ASP A 60 -0.04 -8.93 5.01
C ASP A 60 1.36 -8.38 4.67
N SER A 61 2.20 -8.19 5.69
CA SER A 61 3.62 -7.81 5.60
C SER A 61 4.48 -8.73 6.47
N CYS A 62 5.80 -8.62 6.36
CA CYS A 62 6.72 -9.01 7.42
C CYS A 62 6.88 -7.86 8.43
N THR A 63 7.35 -8.19 9.64
CA THR A 63 7.60 -7.25 10.72
C THR A 63 9.03 -6.70 10.68
N ASN A 64 9.26 -5.59 11.38
CA ASN A 64 10.56 -4.93 11.45
C ASN A 64 11.67 -5.84 12.03
N ASP A 65 11.38 -6.62 13.07
CA ASP A 65 12.30 -7.53 13.74
C ASP A 65 12.72 -8.71 12.85
N GLN A 66 11.79 -9.22 12.05
CA GLN A 66 12.09 -10.24 11.02
C GLN A 66 13.08 -9.70 9.99
N VAL A 67 12.89 -8.46 9.55
CA VAL A 67 13.78 -7.80 8.59
C VAL A 67 15.16 -7.54 9.19
N ALA A 68 15.22 -6.96 10.39
CA ALA A 68 16.48 -6.73 11.10
C ALA A 68 17.29 -8.04 11.26
N THR A 69 16.62 -9.10 11.71
CA THR A 69 17.21 -10.44 11.86
C THR A 69 17.71 -11.00 10.52
N ALA A 70 16.91 -10.89 9.46
CA ALA A 70 17.27 -11.41 8.14
C ALA A 70 18.41 -10.65 7.47
N LEU A 71 18.53 -9.35 7.74
CA LEU A 71 19.65 -8.52 7.27
C LEU A 71 20.89 -8.63 8.15
N GLY A 72 20.76 -9.18 9.37
CA GLY A 72 21.85 -9.29 10.33
C GLY A 72 22.20 -7.98 11.04
N ILE A 73 21.29 -7.01 11.04
CA ILE A 73 21.52 -5.67 11.59
C ILE A 73 20.90 -5.51 12.98
N ARG A 74 21.44 -4.58 13.77
CA ARG A 74 20.93 -4.25 15.10
C ARG A 74 20.22 -2.90 15.05
N THR A 75 18.96 -2.88 15.45
CA THR A 75 18.16 -1.66 15.52
C THR A 75 17.94 -1.26 16.98
N ASP A 76 18.06 0.02 17.27
CA ASP A 76 17.71 0.61 18.57
C ASP A 76 16.21 0.85 18.70
N VAL A 77 15.51 1.05 17.56
CA VAL A 77 14.06 1.20 17.52
C VAL A 77 13.40 0.46 16.37
N GLY A 78 12.27 -0.18 16.67
CA GLY A 78 11.43 -0.90 15.73
C GLY A 78 9.96 -0.52 15.91
N VAL A 79 9.28 -0.12 14.83
CA VAL A 79 7.85 0.22 14.87
C VAL A 79 7.09 -0.43 13.72
N ASP A 80 6.13 -1.29 14.05
CA ASP A 80 5.14 -1.79 13.09
C ASP A 80 3.77 -1.21 13.43
N ILE A 81 3.20 -0.41 12.54
CA ILE A 81 1.84 0.11 12.72
C ILE A 81 0.81 -0.66 11.91
N LEU A 82 -0.40 -0.76 12.46
CA LEU A 82 -1.55 -1.27 11.73
C LEU A 82 -2.26 -0.12 11.01
N GLY A 83 -2.49 -0.25 9.70
CA GLY A 83 -3.28 0.73 8.96
C GLY A 83 -3.40 0.44 7.46
N GLY A 84 -3.89 1.43 6.73
CA GLY A 84 -4.09 1.39 5.27
C GLY A 84 -2.99 2.12 4.51
N GLY A 85 -3.22 2.40 3.22
CA GLY A 85 -2.23 3.06 2.37
C GLY A 85 -1.80 4.45 2.86
N ASN A 86 -2.63 5.13 3.66
CA ASN A 86 -2.30 6.42 4.27
C ASN A 86 -1.22 6.32 5.37
N SER A 87 -0.93 5.11 5.87
CA SER A 87 0.04 4.88 6.94
C SER A 87 1.46 5.29 6.57
N ILE A 88 1.83 5.34 5.28
CA ILE A 88 3.19 5.75 4.90
C ILE A 88 3.52 7.18 5.35
N GLY A 89 2.56 8.10 5.27
CA GLY A 89 2.74 9.46 5.77
C GLY A 89 2.83 9.53 7.31
N GLN A 90 2.18 8.58 8.01
CA GLN A 90 2.30 8.45 9.47
C GLN A 90 3.68 7.93 9.85
N LEU A 91 4.21 6.94 9.13
CA LEU A 91 5.55 6.41 9.35
C LEU A 91 6.61 7.50 9.17
N VAL A 92 6.53 8.31 8.12
CA VAL A 92 7.46 9.43 7.92
C VAL A 92 7.42 10.40 9.11
N HIS A 93 6.24 10.77 9.61
CA HIS A 93 6.13 11.64 10.78
C HIS A 93 6.67 11.00 12.06
N GLN A 94 6.38 9.71 12.28
CA GLN A 94 6.90 8.97 13.43
C GLN A 94 8.42 8.85 13.37
N SER A 95 8.99 8.56 12.20
CA SER A 95 10.43 8.52 11.96
C SER A 95 11.09 9.86 12.30
N VAL A 96 10.52 10.99 11.86
CA VAL A 96 11.02 12.32 12.24
C VAL A 96 11.01 12.50 13.76
N GLY A 97 9.95 12.06 14.45
CA GLY A 97 9.88 12.10 15.91
C GLY A 97 10.96 11.24 16.60
N LEU A 98 11.26 10.06 16.06
CA LEU A 98 12.31 9.17 16.57
C LEU A 98 13.71 9.77 16.39
N LEU A 99 13.96 10.39 15.23
CA LEU A 99 15.21 11.09 14.95
C LEU A 99 15.37 12.34 15.83
N GLU A 100 14.31 13.15 16.01
CA GLU A 100 14.34 14.32 16.93
C GLU A 100 14.57 13.89 18.39
N GLY A 101 14.02 12.74 18.79
CA GLY A 101 14.21 12.17 20.12
C GLY A 101 15.59 11.58 20.38
N GLY A 102 16.44 11.47 19.35
CA GLY A 102 17.76 10.84 19.45
C GLY A 102 17.69 9.33 19.69
N HIS A 103 16.61 8.67 19.25
CA HIS A 103 16.44 7.22 19.39
C HIS A 103 17.13 6.42 18.28
N CYS A 104 17.49 7.09 17.18
CA CYS A 104 18.16 6.54 16.01
C CYS A 104 18.63 7.71 15.11
N GLU A 105 19.52 7.41 14.15
CA GLU A 105 20.06 8.36 13.17
C GLU A 105 19.63 8.01 11.73
N VAL A 106 19.44 6.73 11.41
CA VAL A 106 19.12 6.23 10.07
C VAL A 106 17.97 5.22 10.13
N ILE A 107 16.82 5.64 9.62
CA ILE A 107 15.60 4.81 9.64
C ILE A 107 15.27 4.26 8.26
N ALA A 108 15.13 2.94 8.15
CA ALA A 108 14.47 2.31 7.02
C ALA A 108 12.95 2.30 7.21
N ILE A 109 12.22 2.92 6.28
CA ILE A 109 10.76 2.86 6.23
C ILE A 109 10.37 1.92 5.09
N PHE A 110 9.65 0.83 5.38
CA PHE A 110 9.31 -0.13 4.33
C PHE A 110 7.84 -0.57 4.33
N ARG A 111 7.45 -1.09 3.17
CA ARG A 111 6.23 -1.87 2.98
C ARG A 111 6.49 -2.97 1.97
N SER A 112 6.09 -4.20 2.30
CA SER A 112 6.22 -5.35 1.39
C SER A 112 4.98 -6.22 1.47
N MET A 113 4.33 -6.49 0.34
CA MET A 113 3.08 -7.25 0.32
C MET A 113 2.92 -8.10 -0.93
N ASN A 114 2.21 -9.22 -0.76
CA ASN A 114 1.67 -10.02 -1.85
C ASN A 114 0.16 -9.76 -1.99
N GLY A 115 -0.25 -8.53 -2.28
CA GLY A 115 -1.67 -8.13 -2.25
C GLY A 115 -2.56 -8.85 -3.26
N ARG A 116 -1.98 -9.35 -4.37
CA ARG A 116 -2.72 -10.10 -5.39
C ARG A 116 -2.69 -11.62 -5.20
N SER A 117 -1.55 -12.15 -4.78
CA SER A 117 -1.22 -13.58 -4.72
C SER A 117 -1.26 -14.17 -3.31
N GLY A 118 -1.21 -13.33 -2.27
CA GLY A 118 -1.29 -13.67 -0.86
C GLY A 118 -2.63 -13.27 -0.25
N VAL A 119 -2.60 -12.63 0.92
CA VAL A 119 -3.82 -12.20 1.64
C VAL A 119 -4.57 -11.14 0.83
N ARG A 120 -5.79 -11.46 0.41
CA ARG A 120 -6.65 -10.57 -0.37
C ARG A 120 -7.59 -9.76 0.51
N MET A 121 -7.31 -8.47 0.62
CA MET A 121 -8.20 -7.50 1.26
C MET A 121 -9.56 -7.47 0.53
N GLY A 122 -10.65 -7.71 1.25
CA GLY A 122 -12.01 -7.76 0.71
C GLY A 122 -12.60 -9.16 0.49
N GLY A 123 -11.90 -10.23 0.89
CA GLY A 123 -12.50 -11.56 1.00
C GLY A 123 -12.68 -12.33 -0.32
N GLY A 124 -12.09 -11.86 -1.43
CA GLY A 124 -12.03 -12.65 -2.66
C GLY A 124 -11.14 -13.87 -2.47
N ALA A 125 -11.61 -15.05 -2.89
CA ALA A 125 -10.84 -16.29 -2.80
C ALA A 125 -9.41 -16.12 -3.37
N PRO A 126 -8.39 -16.73 -2.73
CA PRO A 126 -7.05 -16.76 -3.30
C PRO A 126 -7.12 -17.45 -4.66
N THR A 127 -6.54 -16.84 -5.68
CA THR A 127 -6.40 -17.46 -7.02
C THR A 127 -5.07 -18.19 -7.17
N ALA A 128 -4.35 -18.42 -6.06
CA ALA A 128 -3.07 -19.12 -6.12
C ALA A 128 -3.36 -20.59 -6.45
N ARG A 129 -2.71 -21.08 -7.51
CA ARG A 129 -2.67 -22.52 -7.81
C ARG A 129 -2.07 -23.21 -6.58
N GLY A 130 -2.89 -23.93 -5.81
CA GLY A 130 -2.45 -24.69 -4.63
C GLY A 130 -2.61 -24.01 -3.26
N SER A 131 -3.24 -22.84 -3.15
CA SER A 131 -3.70 -22.36 -1.84
C SER A 131 -4.96 -23.12 -1.44
N GLU A 132 -5.00 -23.65 -0.22
CA GLU A 132 -6.23 -24.28 0.30
C GLU A 132 -7.44 -23.33 0.17
N PRO A 133 -8.60 -23.85 -0.27
CA PRO A 133 -9.83 -23.07 -0.32
C PRO A 133 -10.28 -22.72 1.10
N GLY A 134 -9.81 -21.59 1.64
CA GLY A 134 -10.14 -21.19 3.01
C GLY A 134 -9.45 -19.93 3.56
N ALA A 135 -8.42 -19.38 2.91
CA ALA A 135 -7.65 -18.26 3.46
C ALA A 135 -8.33 -16.86 3.35
N ALA A 136 -9.58 -16.79 2.87
CA ALA A 136 -10.38 -15.58 3.06
C ALA A 136 -10.86 -15.56 4.52
N ARG A 137 -10.12 -14.87 5.41
CA ARG A 137 -10.59 -14.67 6.78
C ARG A 137 -11.96 -13.99 6.70
N PRO A 138 -13.04 -14.62 7.21
CA PRO A 138 -14.35 -14.00 7.18
C PRO A 138 -14.26 -12.67 7.93
N GLN A 139 -14.71 -11.59 7.27
CA GLN A 139 -14.86 -10.31 7.95
C GLN A 139 -15.98 -10.48 8.97
N LEU A 140 -15.59 -10.57 10.25
CA LEU A 140 -16.53 -10.67 11.34
C LEU A 140 -17.36 -9.38 11.41
N ALA A 141 -18.68 -9.53 11.56
CA ALA A 141 -19.60 -8.44 11.83
C ALA A 141 -19.46 -8.00 13.30
N SER A 142 -18.29 -7.45 13.65
CA SER A 142 -17.95 -6.97 14.99
C SER A 142 -17.33 -5.58 14.93
N GLY A 143 -17.42 -4.83 16.04
CA GLY A 143 -16.97 -3.44 16.08
C GLY A 143 -17.68 -2.58 15.03
N MET A 144 -16.95 -1.76 14.28
CA MET A 144 -17.54 -0.95 13.20
C MET A 144 -18.09 -1.81 12.04
N ASN A 145 -17.52 -3.00 11.80
CA ASN A 145 -17.95 -3.87 10.71
C ASN A 145 -19.38 -4.40 10.89
N GLN A 146 -19.94 -4.39 12.12
CA GLN A 146 -21.32 -4.81 12.36
C GLN A 146 -22.35 -3.90 11.65
N PHE A 147 -21.97 -2.66 11.33
CA PHE A 147 -22.80 -1.70 10.62
C PHE A 147 -22.56 -1.69 9.09
N GLU A 148 -21.62 -2.49 8.61
CA GLU A 148 -21.24 -2.54 7.18
C GLU A 148 -21.48 -3.91 6.57
N ILE A 149 -20.92 -4.95 7.19
CA ILE A 149 -20.85 -6.30 6.62
C ILE A 149 -22.23 -6.92 6.39
N PRO A 150 -23.20 -6.84 7.33
CA PRO A 150 -24.55 -7.37 7.11
C PRO A 150 -25.27 -6.69 5.93
N TRP A 151 -24.90 -5.45 5.61
CA TRP A 151 -25.49 -4.65 4.54
C TRP A 151 -24.74 -4.77 3.21
N GLY A 152 -23.79 -5.71 3.12
CA GLY A 152 -23.05 -5.99 1.88
C GLY A 152 -21.94 -5.00 1.56
N ILE A 153 -21.61 -4.07 2.45
CA ILE A 153 -20.46 -3.17 2.30
C ILE A 153 -19.19 -3.98 2.58
N ARG A 154 -18.60 -4.54 1.52
CA ARG A 154 -17.40 -5.38 1.59
C ARG A 154 -16.35 -4.96 0.56
N GLY A 155 -15.17 -4.62 1.08
CA GLY A 155 -14.03 -4.18 0.27
C GLY A 155 -14.02 -2.67 0.03
N ALA A 156 -12.88 -2.17 -0.46
CA ALA A 156 -12.67 -0.73 -0.60
C ALA A 156 -13.68 -0.04 -1.55
N PRO A 157 -13.99 -0.57 -2.76
CA PRO A 157 -14.88 0.15 -3.68
C PRO A 157 -16.28 0.38 -3.11
N THR A 158 -16.86 -0.57 -2.39
CA THR A 158 -18.21 -0.41 -1.80
C THR A 158 -18.22 0.58 -0.66
N ARG A 159 -17.12 0.70 0.11
CA ARG A 159 -17.00 1.66 1.21
C ARG A 159 -16.97 3.10 0.69
N PHE A 160 -16.19 3.35 -0.35
CA PHE A 160 -16.11 4.68 -0.96
C PHE A 160 -17.31 5.03 -1.84
N ALA A 161 -18.11 4.04 -2.25
CA ALA A 161 -19.19 4.25 -3.22
C ALA A 161 -20.26 5.22 -2.72
N MET A 162 -20.64 5.12 -1.44
CA MET A 162 -21.67 6.00 -0.88
C MET A 162 -21.22 7.46 -0.84
N GLU A 163 -19.97 7.71 -0.42
CA GLU A 163 -19.38 9.05 -0.40
C GLU A 163 -19.24 9.62 -1.81
N ALA A 164 -18.76 8.80 -2.76
CA ALA A 164 -18.64 9.20 -4.15
C ALA A 164 -20.02 9.54 -4.76
N MET A 165 -21.05 8.72 -4.54
CA MET A 165 -22.40 9.01 -5.02
C MET A 165 -22.95 10.30 -4.43
N ALA A 166 -22.76 10.54 -3.13
CA ALA A 166 -23.18 11.77 -2.48
C ALA A 166 -22.48 13.00 -3.06
N TYR A 167 -21.18 12.89 -3.35
CA TYR A 167 -20.40 13.95 -3.99
C TYR A 167 -20.91 14.24 -5.41
N LEU A 168 -21.04 13.20 -6.24
CA LEU A 168 -21.54 13.33 -7.62
C LEU A 168 -22.92 13.98 -7.66
N HIS A 169 -23.83 13.51 -6.80
CA HIS A 169 -25.18 14.08 -6.70
C HIS A 169 -25.16 15.54 -6.24
N ARG A 170 -24.40 15.86 -5.19
CA ARG A 170 -24.36 17.21 -4.59
C ARG A 170 -23.82 18.27 -5.56
N TYR A 171 -22.84 17.92 -6.38
CA TYR A 171 -22.14 18.87 -7.25
C TYR A 171 -22.47 18.71 -8.74
N GLY A 172 -23.41 17.83 -9.09
CA GLY A 172 -23.84 17.62 -10.47
C GLY A 172 -22.79 16.96 -11.35
N TYR A 173 -21.85 16.20 -10.76
CA TYR A 173 -20.85 15.43 -11.50
C TYR A 173 -21.39 14.04 -11.86
N SER A 174 -20.71 13.37 -12.80
CA SER A 174 -21.03 12.01 -13.22
C SER A 174 -19.76 11.17 -13.34
N THR A 175 -19.93 9.88 -13.67
CA THR A 175 -18.79 8.98 -13.96
C THR A 175 -17.98 9.42 -15.17
N LEU A 176 -18.48 10.35 -15.99
CA LEU A 176 -17.70 10.97 -17.06
C LEU A 176 -16.55 11.80 -16.50
N ASN A 177 -16.77 12.55 -15.42
CA ASN A 177 -15.73 13.36 -14.78
C ASN A 177 -14.65 12.49 -14.13
N MET A 178 -15.00 11.30 -13.64
CA MET A 178 -14.05 10.33 -13.10
C MET A 178 -13.16 9.72 -14.20
N ALA A 179 -13.69 9.60 -15.42
CA ALA A 179 -12.96 9.03 -16.55
C ALA A 179 -11.69 9.83 -16.90
N GLU A 180 -11.76 11.16 -16.80
CA GLU A 180 -10.61 12.04 -17.07
C GLU A 180 -9.44 11.74 -16.13
N LEU A 181 -9.74 11.45 -14.84
CA LEU A 181 -8.73 11.06 -13.87
C LEU A 181 -8.10 9.71 -14.23
N ALA A 182 -8.93 8.71 -14.57
CA ALA A 182 -8.45 7.38 -14.95
C ALA A 182 -7.57 7.42 -16.21
N VAL A 183 -7.97 8.17 -17.24
CA VAL A 183 -7.20 8.39 -18.47
C VAL A 183 -5.88 9.08 -18.17
N THR A 184 -5.90 10.15 -17.36
CA THR A 184 -4.69 10.90 -16.99
C THR A 184 -3.69 10.02 -16.24
N GLN A 185 -4.16 9.25 -15.25
CA GLN A 185 -3.33 8.31 -14.49
C GLN A 185 -2.76 7.21 -15.39
N ARG A 186 -3.57 6.68 -16.34
CA ARG A 186 -3.09 5.66 -17.28
C ARG A 186 -2.05 6.22 -18.24
N GLN A 187 -2.25 7.44 -18.73
CA GLN A 187 -1.28 8.12 -19.60
C GLN A 187 0.07 8.26 -18.90
N ALA A 188 0.08 8.69 -17.64
CA ALA A 188 1.31 8.74 -16.84
C ALA A 188 1.95 7.35 -16.66
N ALA A 189 1.14 6.30 -16.48
CA ALA A 189 1.62 4.93 -16.35
C ALA A 189 2.30 4.40 -17.63
N THR A 190 1.92 4.85 -18.82
CA THR A 190 2.54 4.41 -20.08
C THR A 190 4.05 4.71 -20.13
N ASN A 191 4.44 5.86 -19.58
CA ASN A 191 5.81 6.35 -19.49
C ASN A 191 6.61 5.70 -18.34
N ASN A 192 5.95 4.97 -17.43
CA ASN A 192 6.61 4.28 -16.34
C ASN A 192 6.88 2.82 -16.72
N PRO A 193 8.15 2.41 -16.94
CA PRO A 193 8.47 1.03 -17.30
C PRO A 193 8.08 0.03 -16.22
N LYS A 194 7.92 0.48 -14.97
CA LYS A 194 7.55 -0.36 -13.82
C LYS A 194 6.03 -0.55 -13.67
N ALA A 195 5.21 0.23 -14.38
CA ALA A 195 3.76 0.14 -14.23
C ALA A 195 3.22 -1.21 -14.73
N THR A 196 2.30 -1.82 -13.97
CA THR A 196 1.72 -3.15 -14.29
C THR A 196 0.60 -3.12 -15.33
N ARG A 197 0.12 -1.92 -15.68
CA ARG A 197 -0.92 -1.66 -16.70
C ARG A 197 -0.51 -0.40 -17.46
N ARG A 198 -0.13 -0.58 -18.72
CA ARG A 198 0.50 0.46 -19.55
C ARG A 198 -0.25 0.68 -20.86
N GLU A 199 -1.34 -0.06 -21.08
CA GLU A 199 -2.19 0.11 -22.24
C GLU A 199 -2.88 1.46 -22.17
N VAL A 200 -2.77 2.28 -23.23
CA VAL A 200 -3.50 3.54 -23.34
C VAL A 200 -5.00 3.25 -23.26
N ILE A 201 -5.73 4.08 -22.53
CA ILE A 201 -7.19 4.06 -22.46
C ILE A 201 -7.71 5.45 -22.79
N ASN A 202 -8.89 5.53 -23.37
CA ASN A 202 -9.64 6.78 -23.56
C ASN A 202 -10.90 6.81 -22.67
N ILE A 203 -11.69 7.87 -22.81
CA ILE A 203 -12.93 8.08 -22.04
C ILE A 203 -13.96 6.99 -22.35
N ASP A 204 -14.06 6.55 -23.61
CA ASP A 204 -15.01 5.50 -24.02
C ASP A 204 -14.63 4.15 -23.43
N ASP A 205 -13.33 3.80 -23.38
CA ASP A 205 -12.84 2.60 -22.70
C ASP A 205 -13.27 2.60 -21.24
N HIS A 206 -13.14 3.74 -20.57
CA HIS A 206 -13.62 3.93 -19.21
C HIS A 206 -15.13 3.72 -19.11
N GLN A 207 -15.94 4.44 -19.90
CA GLN A 207 -17.41 4.34 -19.84
C GLN A 207 -17.96 2.99 -20.28
N ASN A 208 -17.24 2.22 -21.08
CA ASN A 208 -17.61 0.87 -21.49
C ASN A 208 -17.07 -0.21 -20.54
N SER A 209 -16.16 0.14 -19.63
CA SER A 209 -15.67 -0.81 -18.63
C SER A 209 -16.76 -1.21 -17.64
N ARG A 210 -16.75 -2.49 -17.25
CA ARG A 210 -17.77 -3.08 -16.37
C ARG A 210 -17.85 -2.35 -15.03
N TRP A 211 -19.04 -2.30 -14.44
CA TRP A 211 -19.21 -1.85 -13.06
C TRP A 211 -18.50 -2.79 -12.08
N ILE A 212 -17.83 -2.21 -11.08
CA ILE A 212 -17.43 -2.93 -9.86
C ILE A 212 -18.53 -2.77 -8.82
N THR A 213 -18.88 -1.52 -8.56
CA THR A 213 -20.00 -1.08 -7.72
C THR A 213 -20.32 0.35 -8.14
N LYS A 214 -21.57 0.74 -8.31
CA LYS A 214 -21.87 2.13 -8.71
C LYS A 214 -21.38 3.09 -7.60
N PRO A 215 -20.65 4.17 -7.94
CA PRO A 215 -20.40 4.75 -9.26
C PRO A 215 -19.03 4.36 -9.87
N PHE A 216 -18.32 3.40 -9.29
CA PHE A 216 -17.01 2.95 -9.76
C PHE A 216 -17.10 1.85 -10.82
N ARG A 217 -16.44 2.11 -11.94
CA ARG A 217 -16.17 1.15 -13.00
C ARG A 217 -14.84 0.45 -12.75
N LEU A 218 -14.55 -0.58 -13.55
CA LEU A 218 -13.29 -1.34 -13.44
C LEU A 218 -12.06 -0.44 -13.55
N LEU A 219 -12.11 0.56 -14.42
CA LEU A 219 -10.99 1.47 -14.64
C LEU A 219 -10.82 2.56 -13.56
N ASP A 220 -11.78 2.68 -12.62
CA ASP A 220 -11.64 3.49 -11.40
C ASP A 220 -10.93 2.74 -10.25
N CYS A 221 -10.71 1.43 -10.41
CA CYS A 221 -10.18 0.56 -9.35
C CYS A 221 -8.75 0.08 -9.69
N CYS A 222 -7.80 0.33 -8.78
CA CYS A 222 -6.40 -0.09 -8.92
C CYS A 222 -6.16 -1.58 -8.61
#